data_AF-A0A8J4TUP4-F1
#
_entry.id   AF-A0A8J4TUP4-F1
#
_cell.length_a   1.000
_cell.length_b   1.000
_cell.length_c   1.000
_cell.angle_alpha   90.00
_cell.angle_beta   90.00
_cell.angle_gamma   90.00
#
_symmetry.space_group_name_H-M   'P 1'
#
loop_
_entity.id
_entity.type
_entity.pdbx_description
1 polymer ?
#
loop_
_entity_poly.entity_id
_entity_poly.type
_entity_poly.pdbx_seq_one_letter_code
_entity_poly.pdbx_strand_id
1 'polypeptide(L)' 'VTEALKNVNFTTKLGEQVLFDNTGAMAAKYDVVNWQRGINGEVQFKAVGYYDASLPSGQQFVLNNEDIVWAGEKRE' A
#
# COMPACT_ATOMS: atom_id res chain seq x y z
N VAL A 1 -1.53 15.05 21.34
CA VAL A 1 -2.68 14.80 20.44
C VAL A 1 -3.87 15.59 20.95
N THR A 2 -4.52 16.40 20.10
CA THR A 2 -5.71 17.17 20.47
C THR A 2 -6.95 16.27 20.45
N GLU A 3 -7.99 16.59 21.22
CA GLU A 3 -9.27 15.83 21.22
C GLU A 3 -9.89 15.75 19.83
N ALA A 4 -9.71 16.78 19.01
CA ALA A 4 -10.19 16.82 17.63
C ALA A 4 -9.63 15.66 16.79
N LEU A 5 -8.32 15.37 16.89
CA LEU A 5 -7.67 14.31 16.10
C LEU A 5 -8.16 12.90 16.46
N LYS A 6 -8.60 12.68 17.71
CA LYS A 6 -9.15 11.39 18.16
C LYS A 6 -10.51 11.06 17.54
N ASN A 7 -11.21 12.08 17.05
CA ASN A 7 -12.54 11.94 16.44
C ASN A 7 -12.50 12.04 14.90
N VAL A 8 -11.30 12.09 14.31
CA VAL A 8 -11.16 12.16 12.86
C VAL A 8 -11.43 10.78 12.25
N ASN A 9 -12.47 10.73 11.43
CA ASN A 9 -12.82 9.60 10.58
C ASN A 9 -13.37 10.15 9.28
N PHE A 10 -12.59 10.04 8.20
CA PHE A 10 -13.02 10.48 6.87
C PHE A 10 -12.40 9.60 5.79
N THR A 11 -12.97 9.70 4.59
CA THR A 11 -12.46 9.03 3.39
C THR A 11 -11.80 10.06 2.48
N THR A 12 -10.59 9.78 2.01
CA THR A 12 -9.90 10.64 1.04
C THR A 12 -10.61 10.60 -0.31
N LYS A 13 -10.29 11.55 -1.20
CA LYS A 13 -10.81 11.55 -2.58
C LYS A 13 -10.39 10.29 -3.36
N LEU A 14 -9.37 9.57 -2.89
CA LEU A 14 -8.86 8.32 -3.46
C LEU A 14 -9.55 7.08 -2.86
N GLY A 15 -10.50 7.26 -1.93
CA GLY A 15 -11.25 6.17 -1.32
C GLY A 15 -10.62 5.59 -0.04
N GLU A 16 -9.51 6.15 0.43
CA GLU A 16 -8.82 5.63 1.61
C GLU A 16 -9.47 6.13 2.89
N GLN A 17 -9.75 5.24 3.84
CA GLN A 17 -10.22 5.65 5.16
C GLN A 17 -9.06 6.09 6.05
N VAL A 18 -9.20 7.27 6.66
CA VAL A 18 -8.24 7.87 7.60
C VAL A 18 -8.85 7.88 8.99
N LEU A 19 -8.20 7.17 9.91
CA LEU A 19 -8.55 7.11 11.34
C LEU A 19 -7.26 7.19 12.16
N PHE A 20 -7.34 7.85 13.31
CA PHE A 20 -6.25 7.89 14.29
C PHE A 20 -6.62 7.09 15.53
N ASP A 21 -5.66 6.37 16.07
CA ASP A 21 -5.82 5.69 17.35
C ASP A 21 -5.75 6.69 18.52
N ASN A 22 -5.89 6.18 19.74
CA ASN A 22 -5.85 6.98 20.96
C ASN A 22 -4.51 7.72 21.18
N THR A 23 -3.44 7.25 20.53
CA THR A 23 -2.09 7.86 20.54
C THR A 23 -1.89 8.89 19.44
N GLY A 24 -2.89 9.04 18.55
CA GLY A 24 -2.83 9.91 17.37
C GLY A 24 -2.04 9.30 16.21
N ALA A 25 -1.78 7.99 16.23
CA ALA A 25 -1.12 7.28 15.15
C ALA A 25 -2.17 6.70 14.19
N MET A 26 -1.82 6.65 12.90
CA MET A 26 -2.59 5.93 11.88
C MET A 26 -1.96 4.57 11.65
N ALA A 27 -2.78 3.56 11.33
CA ALA A 27 -2.26 2.29 10.85
C ALA A 27 -1.42 2.51 9.58
N ALA A 28 -0.22 1.94 9.55
CA ALA A 28 0.67 2.08 8.42
C ALA A 28 0.11 1.36 7.19
N LYS A 29 0.12 2.06 6.05
CA LYS A 29 -0.25 1.53 4.74
C LYS A 29 0.85 1.83 3.74
N TYR A 30 1.25 0.83 2.97
CA TYR A 30 2.32 0.95 1.98
C TYR A 30 1.95 0.22 0.70
N ASP A 31 2.35 0.78 -0.44
CA ASP A 31 2.36 0.04 -1.70
C ASP A 31 3.57 -0.90 -1.74
N VAL A 32 3.37 -2.11 -2.26
CA VAL A 32 4.46 -2.99 -2.65
C VAL A 32 4.80 -2.70 -4.10
N VAL A 33 6.00 -2.19 -4.34
CA VAL A 33 6.46 -1.83 -5.69
C VAL A 33 7.45 -2.85 -6.24
N ASN A 34 7.23 -3.27 -7.48
CA ASN A 34 8.16 -4.07 -8.25
C ASN A 34 8.87 -3.19 -9.28
N TRP A 35 10.20 -3.31 -9.34
CA TRP A 35 11.03 -2.56 -10.27
C TRP A 35 11.05 -3.29 -11.60
N GLN A 36 10.40 -2.71 -12.60
CA GLN A 36 10.21 -3.31 -13.90
C GLN A 36 10.97 -2.51 -14.95
N ARG A 37 11.39 -3.20 -16.02
CA ARG A 37 12.03 -2.55 -17.15
C ARG A 37 10.96 -1.96 -18.06
N GLY A 38 11.00 -0.65 -18.24
CA GLY A 38 10.15 0.05 -19.19
C GLY A 38 10.57 -0.20 -20.64
N ILE A 39 9.72 0.23 -21.57
CA ILE A 39 9.92 -0.01 -23.01
C ILE A 39 11.22 0.60 -23.57
N ASN A 40 11.73 1.66 -22.95
CA ASN A 40 12.98 2.32 -23.36
C ASN A 40 14.17 1.90 -22.49
N GLY A 41 14.00 0.86 -21.66
CA GLY A 41 15.02 0.34 -20.76
C GLY A 41 15.16 1.09 -19.44
N GLU A 42 14.32 2.09 -19.17
CA GLU A 42 14.24 2.77 -17.89
C GLU A 42 13.68 1.87 -16.77
N VAL A 43 13.94 2.22 -15.51
CA VAL A 43 13.31 1.55 -14.37
C VAL A 43 11.94 2.19 -14.11
N GLN A 44 10.90 1.37 -14.08
CA GLN A 44 9.54 1.74 -13.71
C GLN A 44 9.17 1.11 -12.37
N PHE A 45 8.58 1.89 -11.47
CA PHE A 45 8.06 1.40 -10.19
C PHE A 45 6.58 1.10 -10.35
N LYS A 46 6.24 -0.17 -10.52
CA LYS A 46 4.85 -0.61 -10.64
C LYS A 46 4.37 -1.14 -9.29
N ALA A 47 3.26 -0.61 -8.78
CA ALA A 47 2.59 -1.21 -7.63
C ALA A 47 2.05 -2.59 -8.02
N VAL A 48 2.39 -3.61 -7.23
CA VAL A 48 2.00 -5.02 -7.44
C VAL A 48 1.27 -5.59 -6.23
N GLY A 49 0.88 -4.73 -5.30
CA GLY A 49 0.30 -5.15 -4.03
C GLY A 49 0.40 -4.05 -2.99
N TYR A 50 0.04 -4.38 -1.76
CA TYR A 50 0.06 -3.45 -0.63
C TYR A 50 0.30 -4.18 0.69
N TYR A 51 0.69 -3.38 1.68
CA TYR A 51 0.68 -3.73 3.08
C TYR A 51 -0.29 -2.79 3.83
N ASP A 52 -1.26 -3.32 4.57
CA ASP A 52 -2.18 -2.57 5.42
C ASP A 52 -2.15 -3.11 6.86
N ALA A 53 -1.51 -2.37 7.76
CA ALA A 53 -1.36 -2.74 9.17
C ALA A 53 -2.69 -2.76 9.95
N SER A 54 -3.76 -2.18 9.40
CA SER A 54 -5.08 -2.18 10.06
C SER A 54 -5.82 -3.52 9.94
N LEU A 55 -5.37 -4.39 9.02
CA LEU A 55 -6.01 -5.68 8.77
C LEU A 55 -5.56 -6.76 9.78
N PRO A 56 -6.36 -7.83 9.96
CA PRO A 56 -5.99 -8.97 10.79
C PRO A 56 -4.68 -9.64 10.34
N SER A 57 -3.99 -10.27 11.29
CA SER A 57 -2.78 -11.05 11.00
C SER A 57 -3.03 -12.06 9.86
N GLY A 58 -2.12 -12.08 8.89
CA GLY A 58 -2.22 -12.91 7.68
C GLY A 58 -3.00 -12.28 6.52
N GLN A 59 -3.68 -11.15 6.72
CA GLN A 59 -4.39 -10.41 5.65
C GLN A 59 -3.73 -9.08 5.31
N GLN A 60 -2.69 -8.70 6.05
CA GLN A 60 -2.05 -7.39 5.95
C GLN A 60 -1.24 -7.22 4.67
N PHE A 61 -0.72 -8.30 4.09
CA PHE A 61 0.15 -8.26 2.91
C PHE A 61 -0.52 -8.97 1.75
N VAL A 62 -0.80 -8.23 0.67
CA VAL A 62 -1.49 -8.74 -0.52
C VAL A 62 -0.66 -8.41 -1.75
N LEU A 63 -0.46 -9.41 -2.60
CA LEU A 63 0.23 -9.28 -3.88
C LEU A 63 -0.72 -9.69 -5.02
N ASN A 64 -0.63 -8.97 -6.14
CA ASN A 64 -1.16 -9.42 -7.42
C ASN A 64 -0.03 -10.07 -8.21
N ASN A 65 0.03 -11.40 -8.20
CA ASN A 65 1.11 -12.15 -8.86
C ASN A 65 1.17 -11.90 -10.37
N GLU A 66 0.03 -11.64 -11.02
CA GLU A 66 -0.04 -11.35 -12.46
C GLU A 66 0.68 -10.05 -12.85
N ASP A 67 0.83 -9.14 -11.89
CA ASP A 67 1.48 -7.84 -12.11
C ASP A 67 3.00 -7.88 -11.85
N ILE A 68 3.52 -8.95 -11.25
CA ILE A 68 4.94 -9.10 -10.90
C ILE A 68 5.74 -9.57 -12.11
N VAL A 69 6.88 -8.92 -12.34
CA VAL A 69 7.86 -9.32 -13.34
C VAL A 69 9.17 -9.66 -12.63
N TRP A 70 9.59 -10.92 -12.79
CA TRP A 70 10.85 -11.44 -12.28
C TRP A 70 11.99 -11.22 -13.27
N ALA A 71 13.22 -11.41 -12.79
CA ALA A 71 14.42 -11.29 -13.62
C ALA A 71 14.32 -12.17 -14.89
N GLY A 72 14.72 -11.60 -16.03
CA GLY A 72 14.56 -12.24 -17.34
C GLY A 72 13.13 -12.13 -17.92
N GLU A 73 12.36 -11.14 -17.48
CA GLU A 73 11.01 -10.82 -18.01
C GLU A 73 9.98 -11.93 -17.78
N LYS A 74 10.21 -12.79 -16.79
CA LYS A 74 9.31 -13.88 -16.43
C LYS A 74 8.13 -13.35 -15.62
N ARG A 75 6.92 -13.76 -16.00
CA ARG A 75 5.69 -13.56 -15.23
C ARG A 75 5.32 -14.88 -14.57
N GLU A 76 4.69 -14.81 -13.40
CA GLU A 76 4.11 -15.96 -12.72
C GLU A 76 2.75 -16.35 -13.35
#